data_AF-A0A562JP98-F1
#
_entry.id   AF-A0A562JP98-F1
#
_cell.length_a   1.000
_cell.length_b   1.000
_cell.length_c   1.000
_cell.angle_alpha   90.00
_cell.angle_beta   90.00
_cell.angle_gamma   90.00
#
_symmetry.space_group_name_H-M   'P 1'
#
loop_
_entity.id
_entity.type
_entity.pdbx_description
1 polymer ?
#
loop_
_entity_poly.entity_id
_entity_poly.type
_entity_poly.pdbx_seq_one_letter_code
_entity_poly.pdbx_strand_id
1 'polypeptide(L)' 'MRPESSKGIHPTIKKCLQHLDVLQADDKTKQIVYMYMESLLLESAKSAQLPNLQAEVPLQAEH' A
#
# COMPACT_ATOMS: atom_id res chain seq x y z
N MET A 1 -6.38 5.18 -21.12
CA MET A 1 -5.08 4.49 -20.94
C MET A 1 -4.92 4.19 -19.46
N ARG A 2 -4.86 2.91 -19.07
CA ARG A 2 -4.52 2.48 -17.70
C ARG A 2 -3.01 2.19 -17.68
N PRO A 3 -2.22 2.63 -16.69
CA PRO A 3 -0.80 2.37 -16.68
C PRO A 3 -0.56 0.87 -16.52
N GLU A 4 0.07 0.28 -17.53
CA GLU A 4 0.44 -1.12 -17.61
C GLU A 4 1.56 -1.43 -16.62
N SER A 5 1.18 -1.78 -15.40
CA SER A 5 2.03 -2.52 -14.48
C SER A 5 1.55 -3.95 -14.48
N SER A 6 2.15 -4.81 -15.31
CA SER A 6 1.98 -6.26 -15.29
C SER A 6 2.58 -6.86 -14.01
N LYS A 7 2.09 -6.43 -12.85
CA LYS A 7 2.38 -7.00 -11.54
C LYS A 7 1.10 -7.70 -11.13
N GLY A 8 1.16 -9.03 -11.04
CA GLY A 8 0.03 -9.83 -10.55
C GLY A 8 -0.48 -9.33 -9.19
N ILE A 9 -1.70 -9.71 -8.86
CA ILE A 9 -2.36 -9.32 -7.59
C ILE A 9 -1.43 -9.62 -6.41
N HIS A 10 -1.25 -8.63 -5.52
CA HIS A 10 -0.44 -8.78 -4.32
C HIS A 10 -0.89 -10.01 -3.50
N PRO A 11 0.03 -10.86 -3.00
CA PRO A 11 -0.32 -12.13 -2.37
C PRO A 11 -1.28 -11.97 -1.17
N THR A 12 -1.17 -10.89 -0.41
CA THR A 12 -2.11 -10.59 0.69
C THR A 12 -3.52 -10.30 0.20
N ILE A 13 -3.65 -9.52 -0.89
CA ILE A 13 -4.96 -9.22 -1.48
C ILE A 13 -5.57 -10.51 -2.04
N LYS A 14 -4.77 -11.34 -2.72
CA LYS A 14 -5.21 -12.63 -3.24
C LYS A 14 -5.76 -13.54 -2.14
N LYS A 15 -5.04 -13.69 -1.02
CA LYS A 15 -5.52 -14.47 0.13
C LYS A 15 -6.81 -13.92 0.72
N CYS A 16 -6.93 -12.59 0.84
CA CYS A 16 -8.15 -11.97 1.34
C CYS A 16 -9.35 -12.27 0.44
N LEU A 17 -9.20 -12.11 -0.88
CA LEU A 17 -10.27 -12.43 -1.82
C LEU A 17 -10.66 -13.92 -1.79
N GLN A 18 -9.69 -14.83 -1.67
CA GLN A 18 -9.97 -16.27 -1.51
C GLN A 18 -10.79 -16.56 -0.25
N HIS A 19 -10.57 -15.82 0.85
CA HIS A 19 -11.40 -15.96 2.05
C HIS A 19 -12.80 -15.39 1.85
N LEU A 20 -12.95 -14.31 1.08
CA LEU A 20 -14.27 -13.80 0.71
C LEU A 20 -15.07 -14.80 -0.14
N ASP A 21 -14.41 -15.60 -0.98
CA ASP A 21 -15.06 -16.72 -1.68
C ASP A 21 -15.61 -17.77 -0.71
N VAL A 22 -14.83 -18.14 0.32
CA VAL A 22 -15.28 -19.09 1.36
C VAL A 22 -16.49 -18.54 2.13
N LEU A 23 -16.52 -17.22 2.36
CA LEU A 23 -17.64 -16.53 3.01
C LEU A 23 -18.84 -16.30 2.07
N GLN A 24 -18.75 -16.73 0.82
CA GLN A 24 -19.77 -16.49 -0.22
C GLN A 24 -20.13 -15.00 -0.35
N ALA A 25 -19.13 -14.12 -0.16
CA ALA A 25 -19.32 -12.70 -0.41
C ALA A 25 -19.65 -12.47 -1.89
N ASP A 26 -20.49 -11.47 -2.15
CA ASP A 26 -20.83 -11.09 -3.51
C ASP A 26 -19.65 -10.37 -4.22
N ASP A 27 -19.72 -10.31 -5.54
CA ASP A 27 -18.64 -9.75 -6.36
C ASP A 27 -18.43 -8.25 -6.12
N LYS A 28 -19.48 -7.51 -5.77
CA LYS A 28 -19.37 -6.07 -5.46
C LYS A 28 -18.60 -5.90 -4.15
N THR A 29 -18.88 -6.72 -3.14
CA THR A 29 -18.10 -6.74 -1.89
C THR A 29 -16.63 -7.07 -2.16
N LYS A 30 -16.32 -8.09 -2.97
CA LYS A 30 -14.94 -8.45 -3.35
C LYS A 30 -14.23 -7.31 -4.07
N GLN A 31 -14.92 -6.62 -4.99
CA GLN A 31 -14.37 -5.49 -5.72
C GLN A 31 -14.04 -4.30 -4.80
N ILE A 32 -14.94 -3.98 -3.86
CA ILE A 32 -14.73 -2.91 -2.88
C ILE A 32 -13.51 -3.24 -2.01
N VAL A 33 -13.43 -4.47 -1.49
CA VAL A 33 -12.29 -4.92 -0.66
C VAL A 33 -10.99 -4.86 -1.45
N TYR A 34 -10.98 -5.35 -2.70
CA TYR A 34 -9.81 -5.26 -3.57
C TYR A 34 -9.32 -3.81 -3.71
N MET A 35 -10.21 -2.89 -4.08
CA MET A 35 -9.85 -1.47 -4.26
C MET A 35 -9.33 -0.83 -2.97
N TYR A 36 -9.95 -1.14 -1.83
CA TYR A 36 -9.53 -0.64 -0.53
C TYR A 36 -8.13 -1.14 -0.17
N MET A 37 -7.89 -2.45 -0.28
CA MET A 37 -6.58 -3.03 0.02
C MET A 37 -5.48 -2.55 -0.92
N GLU A 38 -5.79 -2.36 -2.21
CA GLU A 38 -4.84 -1.78 -3.18
C GLU A 38 -4.43 -0.37 -2.77
N SER A 39 -5.39 0.45 -2.31
CA SER A 39 -5.14 1.80 -1.81
C SER A 39 -4.22 1.80 -0.59
N LEU A 40 -4.51 0.94 0.40
CA LEU A 40 -3.67 0.80 1.60
C LEU A 40 -2.22 0.42 1.28
N LEU A 41 -2.02 -0.50 0.33
CA LEU A 41 -0.67 -0.88 -0.08
C LEU A 41 0.05 0.28 -0.76
N LEU A 42 -0.63 1.02 -1.63
CA LEU A 42 -0.06 2.19 -2.29
C LEU A 42 0.32 3.28 -1.28
N GLU A 43 -0.52 3.53 -0.28
CA GLU A 43 -0.25 4.48 0.80
C GLU A 43 0.95 4.04 1.64
N SER A 44 1.03 2.75 2.00
CA SER A 44 2.16 2.20 2.76
C SER A 44 3.49 2.27 1.99
N ALA A 45 3.46 2.06 0.67
CA ALA A 45 4.65 2.16 -0.17
C ALA A 45 5.14 3.60 -0.30
N LYS A 46 4.22 4.58 -0.28
CA LYS A 46 4.53 6.01 -0.29
C LYS A 46 5.09 6.49 1.06
N SER A 47 4.55 6.02 2.18
CA SER A 47 5.04 6.41 3.51
C SER A 47 6.40 5.79 3.84
N ALA A 48 6.73 4.63 3.28
CA ALA A 48 8.04 3.99 3.41
C ALA A 48 9.18 4.70 2.64
N GLN A 49 8.89 5.74 1.84
CA GLN A 49 9.88 6.45 1.01
C GLN A 49 10.38 7.78 1.60
N LEU A 50 10.12 8.08 2.88
CA LEU A 50 10.77 9.21 3.56
C LEU A 50 12.18 8.80 4.03
N PRO A 51 13.28 9.26 3.39
CA PRO A 51 14.60 9.13 3.99
C PRO A 51 14.66 9.99 5.26
N ASN A 52 15.10 9.38 6.35
CA ASN A 52 15.42 10.03 7.60
C ASN A 52 16.47 11.14 7.36
N LEU A 53 16.03 12.40 7.25
CA LEU A 53 16.90 13.56 7.05
C LEU A 53 16.98 14.40 8.34
N GLN A 54 17.31 13.76 9.47
CA GLN A 54 17.59 14.47 10.73
C GLN A 54 18.78 13.84 11.48
N ALA A 55 19.98 14.19 11.02
CA ALA A 55 21.21 14.41 11.78
C ALA A 55 22.10 15.11 10.74
N GLU A 56 22.68 16.29 10.92
CA GLU A 56 23.40 16.87 12.05
C GLU A 56 23.33 18.40 11.86
N VAL A 57 23.00 19.19 12.89
CA VAL A 57 23.25 20.65 12.85
C VAL A 57 24.54 20.88 13.64
N PRO A 58 25.66 21.28 13.00
CA PRO A 58 26.86 21.66 13.73
C PRO A 58 26.56 22.93 14.52
N LEU A 59 26.71 22.83 15.84
CA LEU A 59 26.68 23.94 16.78
C LEU A 59 27.87 24.86 16.48
N GLN A 60 27.66 25.96 15.76
CA GLN A 60 28.64 27.04 15.69
C GLN A 60 28.30 28.07 16.76
N ALA A 61 29.18 28.11 17.77
CA ALA A 61 29.28 29.18 18.73
C ALA A 61 29.71 30.46 18.01
N GLU A 62 29.04 31.57 18.30
CA GLU A 62 29.55 32.90 18.00
C GLU A 62 29.36 33.83 19.20
N HIS A 63 30.37 34.69 19.34
CA HIS A 63 30.84 35.42 20.52
C HIS A 63 29.92 36.54 20.99
#